data_AF-A0A7V4AVQ9-F1
#
_entry.id   AF-A0A7V4AVQ9-F1
#
_cell.length_a   1.000
_cell.length_b   1.000
_cell.length_c   1.000
_cell.angle_alpha   90.00
_cell.angle_beta   90.00
_cell.angle_gamma   90.00
#
_symmetry.space_group_name_H-M   'P 1'
#
loop_
_entity.id
_entity.type
_entity.pdbx_description
1 polymer ?
#
loop_
_entity_poly.entity_id
_entity_poly.type
_entity_poly.pdbx_seq_one_letter_code
_entity_poly.pdbx_strand_id
1 'polypeptide(L)'
;MLHKHYKVTLQKGEILQITLDKQADVLLMDEDNYNKFAVGKNYRSYGGRATRSPVQIAPPEPGRWRLVVIPAGSGEIRVTVETISKQPVDGKRKIRPW
;
A
#
# COMPACT_ATOMS: atom_id res chain seq x y z
N MET A 1 -11.89 12.97 12.42
CA MET A 1 -11.92 11.72 11.63
C MET A 1 -10.71 10.89 12.03
N LEU A 2 -10.90 9.71 12.62
CA LEU A 2 -9.79 8.85 13.01
C LEU A 2 -9.26 8.13 11.77
N HIS A 3 -7.98 8.30 11.46
CA HIS A 3 -7.31 7.56 10.41
C HIS A 3 -5.97 7.03 10.94
N LYS A 4 -5.48 5.93 10.37
CA LYS A 4 -4.11 5.47 10.61
C LYS A 4 -3.22 6.01 9.48
N HIS A 5 -2.00 6.40 9.82
CA HIS A 5 -1.03 6.95 8.89
C HIS A 5 0.31 6.27 9.08
N TYR A 6 0.91 5.81 7.98
CA TYR A 6 2.18 5.10 7.96
C TYR A 6 3.11 5.71 6.91
N LYS A 7 4.40 5.73 7.23
CA LYS A 7 5.46 6.05 6.26
C LYS A 7 6.11 4.74 5.84
N VAL A 8 6.18 4.50 4.54
CA VAL A 8 6.80 3.29 3.98
C VAL A 8 7.77 3.68 2.87
N THR A 9 8.85 2.93 2.73
CA THR A 9 9.77 3.04 1.60
C THR A 9 9.64 1.78 0.79
N LEU A 10 9.37 1.91 -0.50
CA LEU A 10 9.16 0.79 -1.42
C LEU A 10 10.22 0.84 -2.51
N GLN A 11 10.83 -0.30 -2.79
CA GLN A 11 11.76 -0.50 -3.89
C GLN A 11 11.04 -1.00 -5.14
N LYS A 12 11.77 -1.03 -6.26
CA LYS A 12 11.23 -1.48 -7.54
C LYS A 12 10.76 -2.92 -7.44
N GLY A 13 9.48 -3.16 -7.77
CA GLY A 13 8.88 -4.50 -7.77
C GLY A 13 8.38 -4.97 -6.40
N GLU A 14 8.51 -4.16 -5.34
CA GLU A 14 7.88 -4.45 -4.05
C GLU A 14 6.39 -4.12 -4.08
N ILE A 15 5.64 -4.88 -3.28
CA ILE A 15 4.20 -4.72 -3.10
C ILE A 15 3.95 -4.38 -1.63
N LEU A 16 3.14 -3.36 -1.39
CA LEU A 16 2.62 -3.08 -0.06
C LEU A 16 1.38 -3.91 0.17
N GLN A 17 1.42 -4.82 1.15
CA GLN A 17 0.28 -5.59 1.61
C GLN A 17 -0.31 -4.95 2.87
N ILE A 18 -1.61 -4.70 2.85
CA ILE A 18 -2.36 -4.08 3.94
C ILE A 18 -3.47 -5.02 4.37
N THR A 19 -3.36 -5.56 5.58
CA THR A 19 -4.37 -6.43 6.17
C THR A 19 -5.25 -5.61 7.09
N LEU A 20 -6.56 -5.64 6.83
CA LEU A 20 -7.60 -4.88 7.53
C LEU A 20 -8.61 -5.84 8.19
N ASP A 21 -9.10 -5.48 9.38
CA ASP A 21 -10.18 -6.21 10.07
C ASP A 21 -11.59 -5.74 9.67
N LYS A 22 -11.70 -4.63 8.95
CA LYS A 22 -12.97 -4.06 8.45
C LYS A 22 -12.75 -3.23 7.19
N GLN A 23 -13.84 -2.83 6.55
CA GLN A 23 -13.81 -2.00 5.35
C GLN A 23 -13.19 -0.62 5.64
N ALA A 24 -12.35 -0.15 4.73
CA ALA A 24 -11.68 1.13 4.84
C ALA A 24 -11.32 1.71 3.48
N ASP A 25 -11.15 3.03 3.39
CA ASP A 25 -10.42 3.63 2.29
C ASP A 25 -8.92 3.49 2.56
N VAL A 26 -8.21 2.93 1.58
CA VAL A 26 -6.75 2.75 1.60
C VAL A 26 -6.16 3.66 0.54
N LEU A 27 -5.40 4.66 0.98
CA LEU A 27 -4.83 5.69 0.11
C LEU A 27 -3.31 5.68 0.24
N LEU A 28 -2.62 5.26 -0.82
CA LEU A 28 -1.16 5.34 -0.92
C LEU A 28 -0.78 6.56 -1.77
N MET A 29 0.00 7.46 -1.20
CA MET A 29 0.36 8.75 -1.80
C MET A 29 1.85 9.01 -1.67
N ASP A 30 2.42 9.78 -2.60
CA ASP A 30 3.73 10.39 -2.35
C ASP A 30 3.60 11.56 -1.35
N GLU A 31 4.72 12.19 -1.02
CA GLU A 31 4.76 13.31 -0.07
C GLU A 31 3.92 14.50 -0.53
N ASP A 32 3.99 14.87 -1.82
CA ASP A 32 3.28 16.04 -2.37
C ASP A 32 1.77 15.84 -2.36
N ASN A 33 1.30 14.64 -2.73
CA ASN A 33 -0.12 14.29 -2.71
C ASN A 33 -0.64 14.15 -1.28
N TYR A 34 0.16 13.61 -0.35
CA TYR A 34 -0.21 13.59 1.07
C TYR A 34 -0.38 15.01 1.64
N ASN A 35 0.53 15.92 1.32
CA ASN A 35 0.43 17.31 1.77
C ASN A 35 -0.84 17.99 1.22
N LYS A 36 -1.22 17.72 -0.04
CA LYS A 36 -2.48 18.19 -0.62
C LYS A 36 -3.70 17.56 0.08
N PHE A 37 -3.69 16.25 0.31
CA PHE A 37 -4.73 15.53 1.05
C PHE A 37 -4.94 16.12 2.45
N ALA A 38 -3.86 16.37 3.20
CA ALA A 38 -3.91 16.86 4.57
C ALA A 38 -4.58 18.24 4.69
N VAL A 39 -4.55 19.06 3.63
CA VAL A 39 -5.18 20.38 3.58
C VAL A 39 -6.45 20.41 2.71
N GLY A 40 -6.97 19.26 2.30
CA GLY A 40 -8.22 19.16 1.52
C GLY A 40 -8.13 19.67 0.09
N LYS A 41 -6.92 19.74 -0.48
CA LYS A 41 -6.71 20.07 -1.90
C LYS A 41 -6.82 18.82 -2.77
N ASN A 42 -6.98 19.01 -4.08
CA ASN A 42 -6.98 17.91 -5.04
C ASN A 42 -5.65 17.12 -5.00
N TYR A 43 -5.73 15.80 -4.87
CA TYR A 43 -4.59 14.89 -4.77
C TYR A 43 -4.83 13.62 -5.58
N ARG A 44 -3.76 12.86 -5.82
CA ARG A 44 -3.82 11.52 -6.41
C ARG A 44 -3.38 10.49 -5.38
N SER A 45 -3.99 9.32 -5.43
CA SER A 45 -3.64 8.18 -4.58
C SER A 45 -3.80 6.87 -5.34
N TYR A 46 -2.99 5.88 -4.96
CA TYR A 46 -3.19 4.48 -5.35
C TYR A 46 -4.00 3.76 -4.27
N GLY A 47 -4.90 2.87 -4.69
CA GLY A 47 -5.84 2.19 -3.80
C GLY A 47 -7.28 2.69 -3.98
N GLY A 48 -8.03 2.76 -2.89
CA GLY A 48 -9.46 3.11 -2.88
C GLY A 48 -10.21 2.39 -1.75
N ARG A 49 -11.54 2.30 -1.90
CA ARG A 49 -12.40 1.59 -0.94
C ARG A 49 -12.09 0.10 -0.95
N ALA A 50 -11.49 -0.38 0.12
CA ALA A 50 -11.23 -1.80 0.36
C ALA A 50 -12.42 -2.45 1.07
N THR A 51 -13.08 -3.37 0.38
CA THR A 51 -14.15 -4.22 0.94
C THR A 51 -13.69 -5.64 1.28
N ARG A 52 -12.45 -5.98 0.89
CA ARG A 52 -11.78 -7.27 1.13
C ARG A 52 -10.35 -7.03 1.61
N SER A 53 -9.80 -8.03 2.28
CA SER A 53 -8.48 -8.02 2.88
C SER A 53 -7.78 -9.36 2.59
N PRO A 54 -6.46 -9.39 2.31
CA PRO A 54 -5.56 -8.23 2.26
C PRO A 54 -5.72 -7.38 0.99
N VAL A 55 -5.33 -6.11 1.09
CA VAL A 55 -5.18 -5.19 -0.05
C VAL A 55 -3.73 -5.17 -0.47
N GLN A 56 -3.46 -5.25 -1.78
CA GLN A 56 -2.09 -5.19 -2.31
C GLN A 56 -1.97 -4.00 -3.26
N ILE A 57 -0.98 -3.14 -3.02
CA ILE A 57 -0.71 -1.96 -3.85
C ILE A 57 0.76 -2.00 -4.28
N ALA A 58 0.99 -2.05 -5.58
CA ALA A 58 2.30 -1.83 -6.17
C ALA A 58 2.40 -0.36 -6.59
N PRO A 59 3.33 0.43 -6.02
CA PRO A 59 3.55 1.80 -6.47
C PRO A 59 4.14 1.79 -7.89
N PRO A 60 3.90 2.85 -8.68
CA PRO A 60 4.45 2.93 -10.04
C PRO A 60 5.98 3.06 -10.05
N GLU A 61 6.56 3.65 -9.00
CA GLU A 61 7.97 3.96 -8.90
C GLU A 61 8.48 3.68 -7.47
N PRO A 62 9.77 3.34 -7.31
CA PRO A 62 10.38 3.23 -6.00
C PRO A 62 10.42 4.60 -5.30
N GLY A 63 10.27 4.61 -3.98
CA GLY A 63 10.33 5.85 -3.23
C GLY A 63 9.72 5.78 -1.84
N ARG A 64 9.56 6.97 -1.24
CA ARG A 64 8.89 7.16 0.04
C ARG A 64 7.41 7.42 -0.21
N TRP A 65 6.57 6.68 0.50
CA TRP A 65 5.13 6.74 0.37
C TRP A 65 4.47 6.95 1.73
N ARG A 66 3.29 7.55 1.69
CA ARG A 66 2.39 7.86 2.79
C ARG A 66 1.14 7.01 2.61
N LEU A 67 0.97 6.02 3.48
CA LEU A 67 -0.23 5.21 3.53
C LEU A 67 -1.21 5.81 4.55
N VAL A 68 -2.41 6.11 4.11
CA VAL A 68 -3.52 6.55 4.96
C VAL A 68 -4.63 5.51 4.89
N VAL A 69 -5.13 5.08 6.06
CA VAL A 69 -6.25 4.14 6.19
C VAL A 69 -7.37 4.79 6.97
N ILE A 70 -8.54 4.90 6.34
CA ILE A 70 -9.72 5.56 6.88
C ILE A 70 -10.85 4.52 7.02
N PRO A 71 -11.26 4.15 8.24
CA PRO A 71 -12.33 3.18 8.43
C PRO A 71 -13.66 3.70 7.86
N ALA A 72 -14.44 2.80 7.26
CA ALA A 72 -15.76 3.12 6.71
C ALA A 72 -16.83 3.39 7.80
N GLY A 73 -16.58 2.96 9.03
CA GLY A 73 -17.50 3.07 10.16
C GLY A 73 -16.82 3.60 11.42
N SER A 74 -17.52 3.49 12.55
CA SER A 74 -17.04 3.94 13.85
C SER A 74 -16.06 2.96 14.50
N GLY A 75 -15.27 3.48 15.44
CA GLY A 75 -14.31 2.71 16.22
C GLY A 75 -12.94 2.58 15.55
N GLU A 76 -11.98 2.04 16.29
CA GLU A 76 -10.64 1.85 15.77
C GLU A 76 -10.58 0.71 14.75
N ILE A 77 -9.69 0.84 13.77
CA ILE A 77 -9.38 -0.20 12.80
C ILE A 77 -8.05 -0.87 13.18
N ARG A 78 -7.98 -2.20 13.04
CA ARG A 78 -6.72 -2.94 13.12
C ARG A 78 -6.12 -3.05 11.73
N VAL A 79 -4.87 -2.63 11.62
CA VAL A 79 -4.15 -2.57 10.35
C VAL A 79 -2.76 -3.17 10.55
N THR A 80 -2.43 -4.14 9.71
CA THR A 80 -1.07 -4.67 9.57
C THR A 80 -0.55 -4.29 8.19
N VAL A 81 0.69 -3.78 8.15
CA VAL A 81 1.33 -3.30 6.92
C VAL A 81 2.62 -4.06 6.72
N GLU A 82 2.76 -4.72 5.58
CA GLU A 82 3.91 -5.54 5.23
C GLU A 82 4.39 -5.20 3.82
N THR A 83 5.71 -5.10 3.64
CA THR A 83 6.30 -4.99 2.31
C THR A 83 6.69 -6.38 1.83
N ILE A 84 6.14 -6.79 0.69
CA ILE A 84 6.46 -8.06 0.04
C ILE A 84 7.39 -7.75 -1.13
N SER A 85 8.65 -8.17 -1.03
CA SER A 85 9.54 -8.17 -2.16
C SER A 85 9.16 -9.33 -3.08
N LYS A 86 8.96 -9.06 -4.38
CA LYS A 86 9.01 -10.15 -5.35
C LYS A 86 10.43 -10.67 -5.36
N GLN A 87 10.70 -11.81 -4.72
CA GLN A 87 11.94 -12.53 -4.97
C GLN A 87 12.05 -12.72 -6.49
N PRO A 88 13.23 -12.49 -7.10
CA PRO A 88 13.49 -13.05 -8.41
C PRO A 88 13.22 -14.55 -8.28
N VAL A 89 12.26 -15.06 -9.05
CA VAL A 89 12.18 -16.49 -9.32
C VAL A 89 13.46 -16.86 -10.08
N ASP A 90 14.56 -17.06 -9.36
CA ASP A 90 15.77 -17.64 -9.91
C ASP A 90 15.54 -19.14 -10.02
N GLY A 91 15.19 -19.54 -11.23
CA GLY A 91 14.84 -20.91 -11.56
C GLY A 91 14.98 -21.14 -13.04
N LYS A 92 16.00 -20.56 -13.69
CA LYS A 92 16.52 -21.12 -14.93
C LYS A 92 17.10 -22.49 -14.61
N ARG A 93 16.24 -23.50 -14.52
CA ARG A 93 16.64 -24.90 -14.66
C ARG A 93 17.02 -25.10 -16.13
N LYS A 94 18.20 -24.60 -16.53
CA LYS A 94 18.93 -25.12 -17.69
C LYS A 94 19.40 -26.52 -17.30
N ILE A 95 18.49 -27.48 -17.35
CA ILE A 95 18.91 -28.83 -17.72
C ILE A 95 18.92 -28.79 -19.23
N ARG A 96 20.11 -28.76 -19.82
CA ARG A 96 20.28 -29.22 -21.19
C ARG A 96 21.12 -30.50 -21.17
N PRO A 97 20.75 -31.47 -22.02
CA PRO A 97 21.13 -32.86 -21.88
C PRO A 97 22.43 -33.18 -22.61
N TRP A 98 22.98 -34.33 -22.19
CA TRP A 98 24.19 -35.03 -22.61
C TRP A 98 25.51 -34.44 -22.11
#